data_AF-A0A1G8DC21-F1
#
_entry.id   AF-A0A1G8DC21-F1
#
_cell.length_a   1.000
_cell.length_b   1.000
_cell.length_c   1.000
_cell.angle_alpha   90.00
_cell.angle_beta   90.00
_cell.angle_gamma   90.00
#
_symmetry.space_group_name_H-M   'P 1'
#
loop_
_entity.id
_entity.type
_entity.pdbx_description
1 polymer ?
#
loop_
_entity_poly.entity_id
_entity_poly.type
_entity_poly.pdbx_seq_one_letter_code
_entity_poly.pdbx_strand_id
1 'polypeptide(L)' 'MLAAAIEAEVFIFIERHGSLKTDEGKAAVVRNGYLPERSIQTGLGDIEVKVPKVRDRCGSAIKFNSSLVPLT' A
#
# COMPACT_ATOMS: atom_id res chain seq x y z
N MET A 1 -14.57 3.34 -8.42
CA MET A 1 -13.61 2.24 -8.67
C MET A 1 -12.73 2.07 -7.43
N LEU A 2 -12.89 0.97 -6.68
CA LEU A 2 -12.17 0.72 -5.43
C LEU A 2 -10.65 0.66 -5.62
N ALA A 3 -10.18 -0.01 -6.69
CA ALA A 3 -8.76 -0.09 -7.01
C ALA A 3 -8.09 1.29 -7.17
N ALA A 4 -8.72 2.23 -7.90
CA ALA A 4 -8.18 3.57 -8.10
C ALA A 4 -8.02 4.36 -6.77
N ALA A 5 -8.95 4.17 -5.84
CA ALA A 5 -8.87 4.80 -4.52
C ALA A 5 -7.71 4.21 -3.70
N ILE A 6 -7.51 2.89 -3.75
CA ILE A 6 -6.37 2.22 -3.09
C ILE A 6 -5.04 2.70 -3.70
N GLU A 7 -4.97 2.85 -5.02
CA GLU A 7 -3.78 3.36 -5.71
C GLU A 7 -3.44 4.80 -5.25
N ALA A 8 -4.44 5.65 -5.07
CA ALA A 8 -4.26 7.00 -4.52
C ALA A 8 -3.76 6.97 -3.06
N GLU A 9 -4.26 6.07 -2.21
CA GLU A 9 -3.77 5.92 -0.83
C GLU A 9 -2.27 5.55 -0.80
N VAL A 10 -1.84 4.64 -1.67
CA VAL A 10 -0.44 4.21 -1.76
C VAL A 10 0.46 5.34 -2.24
N PHE A 11 0.00 6.11 -3.22
CA PHE A 11 0.73 7.27 -3.70
C PHE A 11 0.96 8.28 -2.57
N ILE A 12 -0.10 8.66 -1.86
CA ILE A 12 -0.03 9.58 -0.71
C ILE A 12 0.87 9.02 0.39
N PHE A 13 0.80 7.70 0.64
CA PHE A 13 1.65 7.05 1.64
C PHE A 13 3.13 7.14 1.29
N ILE A 14 3.50 6.88 0.03
CA ILE A 14 4.90 6.97 -0.41
C ILE A 14 5.38 8.42 -0.37
N GLU A 15 4.56 9.37 -0.84
CA GLU A 15 4.89 10.81 -0.83
C GLU A 15 5.14 11.31 0.60
N ARG A 16 4.29 10.92 1.57
CA ARG A 16 4.45 11.26 2.98
C ARG A 16 5.80 10.81 3.56
N HIS A 17 6.36 9.72 3.04
CA HIS A 17 7.66 9.20 3.46
C HIS A 17 8.80 9.59 2.50
N GLY A 18 8.56 10.48 1.54
CA GLY A 18 9.54 10.87 0.53
C GLY A 18 10.78 11.58 1.08
N SER A 19 10.70 12.13 2.30
CA SER A 19 11.84 12.69 3.03
C SER A 19 12.79 11.62 3.58
N LEU A 20 12.29 10.38 3.76
CA LEU A 20 13.10 9.27 4.25
C LEU A 20 13.95 8.71 3.12
N LYS A 21 15.26 8.67 3.35
CA LYS A 21 16.24 8.14 2.43
C LYS A 21 17.07 7.05 3.09
N THR A 22 17.55 6.11 2.28
CA THR A 22 18.58 5.14 2.68
C THR A 22 19.93 5.85 2.81
N ASP A 23 20.93 5.18 3.38
CA ASP A 23 22.31 5.71 3.48
C ASP A 23 22.90 6.07 2.11
N GLU A 24 22.45 5.38 1.05
CA GLU A 24 22.79 5.67 -0.35
C GLU A 24 22.01 6.84 -0.98
N GLY A 25 21.18 7.55 -0.22
CA GLY A 25 20.37 8.69 -0.69
C GLY A 25 19.14 8.32 -1.55
N LYS A 26 18.77 7.04 -1.64
CA LYS A 26 17.59 6.56 -2.38
C LYS A 26 16.35 6.62 -1.50
N ALA A 27 15.16 6.67 -2.10
CA ALA A 27 13.90 6.61 -1.34
C ALA A 27 13.85 5.36 -0.45
N ALA A 28 13.57 5.56 0.84
CA ALA A 28 13.47 4.50 1.84
C ALA A 28 12.23 3.63 1.63
N VAL A 29 11.12 4.26 1.22
CA VAL A 29 9.81 3.65 1.07
C VAL A 29 9.47 3.59 -0.41
N VAL A 30 9.31 2.38 -0.94
CA VAL A 30 9.04 2.16 -2.37
C VAL A 30 7.91 1.18 -2.58
N ARG A 31 7.16 1.35 -3.67
CA ARG A 31 6.22 0.35 -4.14
C ARG A 31 6.97 -0.92 -4.55
N ASN A 32 6.46 -2.08 -4.14
CA ASN A 32 7.06 -3.39 -4.37
C ASN A 32 6.01 -4.45 -4.72
N GLY A 33 5.25 -4.19 -5.79
CA GLY A 33 4.22 -5.08 -6.29
C GLY A 33 2.91 -4.99 -5.50
N TYR A 34 2.29 -6.15 -5.27
CA TYR A 34 0.97 -6.30 -4.67
C TYR A 34 0.96 -7.46 -3.67
N LEU A 35 0.04 -7.41 -2.73
CA LEU A 35 -0.36 -8.57 -1.92
C LEU A 35 -1.17 -9.56 -2.78
N PRO A 36 -1.31 -10.82 -2.32
CA PRO A 36 -2.26 -11.76 -2.92
C PRO A 36 -3.64 -11.12 -3.04
N GLU A 37 -4.31 -11.43 -4.14
CA GLU A 37 -5.69 -11.01 -4.35
C GLU A 37 -6.60 -11.68 -3.32
N ARG A 38 -7.60 -10.93 -2.85
CA ARG A 38 -8.57 -11.40 -1.88
C ARG A 38 -9.95 -10.84 -2.16
N SER A 39 -10.97 -11.61 -1.82
CA SER A 39 -12.35 -11.16 -1.85
C SER A 39 -12.70 -10.40 -0.57
N ILE A 40 -13.39 -9.27 -0.70
CA ILE A 40 -14.01 -8.56 0.42
C ILE A 40 -15.53 -8.58 0.26
N GLN A 41 -16.22 -8.86 1.37
CA GLN A 41 -17.67 -8.81 1.41
C GLN A 41 -18.12 -7.35 1.56
N THR A 42 -19.01 -6.91 0.67
CA THR A 42 -19.67 -5.60 0.73
C THR A 42 -21.18 -5.77 0.77
N GLY A 43 -21.93 -4.68 1.04
CA GLY A 43 -23.40 -4.71 0.97
C GLY A 43 -23.95 -5.04 -0.42
N LEU A 44 -23.13 -4.97 -1.47
CA LEU A 44 -23.48 -5.34 -2.85
C LEU A 44 -23.02 -6.76 -3.23
N GLY A 45 -22.40 -7.49 -2.29
CA GLY A 45 -21.78 -8.79 -2.54
C GLY A 45 -20.25 -8.74 -2.47
N ASP A 46 -19.63 -9.82 -2.93
CA ASP A 46 -18.19 -10.02 -2.88
C ASP A 46 -17.46 -9.27 -4.00
N ILE A 47 -16.35 -8.62 -3.65
CA ILE A 47 -15.51 -7.86 -4.59
C ILE A 47 -14.07 -8.32 -4.45
N GLU A 48 -13.46 -8.73 -5.56
CA GLU A 48 -12.03 -9.06 -5.63
C GLU A 48 -11.18 -7.77 -5.58
N VAL A 49 -10.19 -7.77 -4.71
CA VAL A 49 -9.31 -6.64 -4.44
C VAL A 49 -7.86 -7.07 -4.41
N LYS A 50 -7.02 -6.24 -5.03
CA LYS A 50 -5.57 -6.35 -4.99
C LYS A 50 -4.96 -5.12 -4.32
N VAL A 51 -4.34 -5.30 -3.15
CA VAL A 51 -3.75 -4.20 -2.38
C VAL A 51 -2.26 -4.05 -2.77
N PRO A 52 -1.78 -2.86 -3.16
CA PRO A 52 -0.37 -2.66 -3.44
C PRO A 52 0.49 -2.87 -2.20
N LYS A 53 1.70 -3.39 -2.40
CA LYS A 53 2.67 -3.64 -1.34
C LYS A 53 3.73 -2.56 -1.37
N VAL A 54 4.08 -2.05 -0.20
CA VAL A 54 5.18 -1.13 -0.01
C VAL A 54 6.31 -1.85 0.71
N ARG A 55 7.55 -1.59 0.28
CA ARG A 55 8.78 -2.09 0.90
C ARG A 55 9.51 -0.94 1.56
N ASP A 56 9.82 -1.14 2.83
CA ASP A 56 10.77 -0.34 3.57
C ASP A 56 12.19 -0.88 3.34
N ARG A 57 13.12 0.01 3.00
CA ARG A 57 14.55 -0.27 2.78
C ARG A 57 15.42 0.09 3.98
N CYS A 58 14.91 0.87 4.93
CA CYS A 58 15.66 1.34 6.10
C CYS A 58 15.44 0.48 7.36
N GLY A 59 14.56 -0.52 7.31
CA GLY A 59 14.30 -1.40 8.45
C GLY A 59 13.49 -0.75 9.58
N SER A 60 12.84 0.38 9.30
CA SER A 60 11.96 1.11 10.22
C SER A 60 10.57 0.46 10.38
N ALA A 61 10.38 -0.74 9.83
CA ALA A 61 9.14 -1.51 9.84
C ALA A 61 7.93 -0.76 9.23
N ILE A 62 8.17 0.14 8.28
CA ILE A 62 7.11 0.91 7.62
C ILE A 62 6.28 -0.03 6.73
N LYS A 63 4.98 -0.12 7.02
CA LYS A 63 4.02 -0.96 6.29
C LYS A 63 2.84 -0.14 5.81
N PHE A 64 2.46 -0.34 4.56
CA PHE A 64 1.23 0.20 4.01
C PHE A 64 0.08 -0.75 4.30
N ASN A 65 -0.99 -0.23 4.89
CA ASN A 65 -2.29 -0.88 5.01
C ASN A 65 -3.34 0.08 4.44
N SER A 66 -4.15 -0.39 3.50
CA SER A 66 -5.24 0.41 2.93
C SER A 66 -6.33 0.62 4.01
N SER A 67 -6.87 1.84 4.11
CA SER A 67 -8.01 2.11 5.00
C SER A 67 -9.33 1.62 4.42
N LEU A 68 -9.36 1.38 3.10
CA LEU A 68 -10.54 0.96 2.34
C LEU A 68 -10.73 -0.56 2.33
N VAL A 69 -9.70 -1.32 2.69
CA VAL A 69 -9.69 -2.78 2.59
C VAL A 69 -9.40 -3.38 3.97
N PRO A 70 -10.37 -4.06 4.60
CA PRO A 70 -10.18 -4.68 5.92
C PRO A 70 -8.97 -5.63 5.97
N LEU A 71 -8.25 -5.68 7.09
CA LEU A 71 -7.12 -6.61 7.29
C LEU A 71 -7.54 -8.03 7.73
N THR A 72 -8.85 -8.29 7.77
CA THR A 72 -9.46 -9.57 8.13
C THR A 72 -8.98 -10.73 7.26
#